data_AF-A0A7N2L5B9-F1
#
_entry.id   AF-A0A7N2L5B9-F1
#
_cell.length_a   1.000
_cell.length_b   1.000
_cell.length_c   1.000
_cell.angle_alpha   90.00
_cell.angle_beta   90.00
_cell.angle_gamma   90.00
#
_symmetry.space_group_name_H-M   'P 1'
#
loop_
_entity.id
_entity.type
_entity.pdbx_description
1 polymer ?
#
loop_
_entity_poly.entity_id
_entity_poly.type
_entity_poly.pdbx_seq_one_letter_code
_entity_poly.pdbx_strand_id
1 'polypeptide(L)'
;MKIEESAKKCLDRIVQLYVYERQHKLVGIAFGGTMGNERVFVDEDFASVSIRHHATDKTYQPDSLFPDQGFLPVEALISEIEVWGLGGKAAKEVQSSYKKREELFTEQRRKVDLKTFGSWDDSPEKI
;
A
#
# COMPACT_ATOMS: atom_id res chain seq x y z
N MET A 1 -36.25 -13.37 32.72
CA MET A 1 -36.24 -12.05 32.07
C MET A 1 -34.96 -11.24 32.29
N LYS A 2 -34.53 -10.95 33.53
CA LYS A 2 -33.30 -10.12 33.77
C LYS A 2 -31.97 -10.78 33.36
N ILE A 3 -31.88 -12.11 33.38
CA ILE A 3 -30.63 -12.85 33.10
C ILE A 3 -30.33 -12.89 31.59
N GLU A 4 -31.37 -13.07 30.76
CA GLU A 4 -31.23 -13.07 29.29
C GLU A 4 -30.86 -11.68 28.76
N GLU A 5 -31.37 -10.64 29.40
CA GLU A 5 -31.07 -9.24 29.05
C GLU A 5 -29.60 -8.89 29.34
N SER A 6 -29.03 -9.38 30.44
CA SER A 6 -27.60 -9.24 30.74
C SER A 6 -26.71 -10.04 29.79
N ALA A 7 -27.13 -11.25 29.38
CA ALA A 7 -26.39 -12.06 28.41
C ALA A 7 -26.36 -11.39 27.02
N LYS A 8 -27.49 -10.83 26.59
CA LYS A 8 -27.60 -10.08 25.33
C LYS A 8 -26.75 -8.81 25.35
N LYS A 9 -26.73 -8.07 26.46
CA LYS A 9 -25.89 -6.88 26.63
C LYS A 9 -24.38 -7.19 26.62
N CYS A 10 -24.00 -8.36 27.12
CA CYS A 10 -22.62 -8.84 27.08
C CYS A 10 -22.20 -9.26 25.67
N LEU A 11 -23.07 -9.99 24.96
CA LEU A 11 -22.92 -10.35 23.55
C LEU A 11 -22.84 -9.11 22.66
N ASP A 12 -23.73 -8.13 22.83
CA ASP A 12 -23.72 -6.87 22.07
C ASP A 12 -22.44 -6.07 22.29
N ARG A 13 -21.88 -6.10 23.52
CA ARG A 13 -20.58 -5.48 23.83
C ARG A 13 -19.39 -6.21 23.19
N ILE A 14 -19.44 -7.54 23.12
CA ILE A 14 -18.44 -8.37 22.45
C ILE A 14 -18.49 -8.15 20.94
N VAL A 15 -19.70 -8.03 20.38
CA VAL A 15 -19.91 -7.69 18.96
C VAL A 15 -19.40 -6.26 18.68
N GLN A 16 -19.62 -5.29 19.57
CA GLN A 16 -19.06 -3.94 19.44
C GLN A 16 -17.51 -3.90 19.47
N LEU A 17 -16.86 -4.83 20.18
CA LEU A 17 -15.40 -4.96 20.15
C LEU A 17 -14.89 -5.61 18.85
N TYR A 18 -15.69 -6.47 18.22
CA TYR A 18 -15.38 -7.06 16.91
C TYR A 18 -15.69 -6.12 15.73
N VAL A 19 -16.60 -5.16 15.91
CA VAL A 19 -16.92 -4.09 14.95
C VAL A 19 -16.12 -2.83 15.32
N TYR A 20 -14.82 -2.98 15.56
CA TYR A 20 -13.91 -1.86 15.34
C TYR A 20 -13.61 -1.83 13.84
N GLU A 21 -14.57 -1.36 13.05
CA GLU A 21 -14.28 -0.95 11.68
C GLU A 21 -13.20 0.13 11.78
N ARG A 22 -12.00 -0.16 11.26
CA ARG A 22 -10.96 0.87 11.07
C ARG A 22 -11.61 1.97 10.23
N GLN A 23 -12.00 3.07 10.86
CA GLN A 23 -12.66 4.22 10.22
C GLN A 23 -11.78 4.94 9.19
N HIS A 24 -10.54 4.49 8.99
CA HIS A 24 -9.65 4.97 7.95
C HIS A 24 -9.57 3.93 6.84
N LYS A 25 -9.93 4.35 5.63
CA LYS A 25 -9.62 3.61 4.41
C LYS A 25 -8.11 3.43 4.38
N LEU A 26 -7.64 2.19 4.51
CA LEU A 26 -6.23 1.86 4.39
C LEU A 26 -5.82 2.13 2.95
N VAL A 27 -5.03 3.19 2.75
CA VAL A 27 -4.43 3.54 1.46
C VAL A 27 -2.99 3.06 1.53
N GLY A 28 -2.58 2.27 0.56
CA GLY A 28 -1.26 1.64 0.59
C GLY A 28 -1.14 0.52 -0.42
N ILE A 29 -0.02 -0.20 -0.32
CA ILE A 29 0.29 -1.35 -1.17
C ILE A 29 0.14 -2.61 -0.34
N ALA A 30 -0.64 -3.57 -0.84
CA ALA A 30 -0.92 -4.79 -0.11
C ALA A 30 -0.70 -6.03 -0.97
N PHE A 31 -0.22 -7.10 -0.34
CA PHE A 31 0.07 -8.38 -0.96
C PHE A 31 -0.56 -9.52 -0.16
N GLY A 32 -1.30 -10.38 -0.87
CA GLY A 32 -1.94 -11.56 -0.32
C GLY A 32 -3.08 -11.25 0.64
N GLY A 33 -4.07 -12.14 0.70
CA GLY A 33 -5.17 -12.07 1.64
C GLY A 33 -6.46 -11.57 1.00
N THR A 34 -7.31 -10.97 1.82
CA THR A 34 -8.55 -10.32 1.37
C THR A 34 -8.53 -8.86 1.78
N MET A 35 -9.34 -7.99 1.14
CA MET A 35 -9.36 -6.57 1.49
C MET A 35 -9.65 -6.38 3.00
N GLY A 36 -8.78 -5.62 3.69
CA GLY A 36 -8.79 -5.41 5.13
C GLY A 36 -8.06 -6.49 5.96
N ASN A 37 -7.72 -7.61 5.34
CA ASN A 37 -7.00 -8.75 5.92
C ASN A 37 -5.86 -9.18 5.01
N GLU A 38 -4.95 -8.25 4.75
CA GLU A 38 -3.81 -8.48 3.88
C GLU A 38 -2.64 -9.13 4.64
N ARG A 39 -1.87 -9.96 3.95
CA ARG A 39 -0.72 -10.67 4.55
C ARG A 39 0.45 -9.72 4.78
N VAL A 40 0.71 -8.85 3.81
CA VAL A 40 1.66 -7.74 3.91
C VAL A 40 0.93 -6.49 3.45
N PHE A 41 0.92 -5.45 4.27
CA PHE A 41 0.38 -4.15 3.92
C PHE A 41 1.40 -3.08 4.27
N VAL A 42 1.77 -2.28 3.27
CA VAL A 42 2.65 -1.12 3.40
C VAL A 42 1.79 0.12 3.29
N ASP A 43 1.95 1.02 4.25
CA ASP A 43 1.20 2.27 4.33
C ASP A 43 1.54 3.23 3.17
N GLU A 44 0.65 4.19 2.89
CA GLU A 44 0.79 5.16 1.79
C GLU A 44 2.14 5.91 1.83
N ASP A 45 2.58 6.27 3.02
CA ASP A 45 3.81 7.04 3.23
C ASP A 45 5.08 6.16 3.24
N PHE A 46 4.94 4.85 3.01
CA PHE A 46 6.03 3.86 3.11
C PHE A 46 6.77 3.88 4.46
N ALA A 47 6.15 4.44 5.50
CA ALA A 47 6.76 4.56 6.82
C ALA A 47 6.66 3.26 7.63
N SER A 48 5.58 2.51 7.44
CA SER A 48 5.29 1.30 8.21
C SER A 48 4.78 0.16 7.34
N VAL A 49 5.04 -1.05 7.81
CA VAL A 49 4.53 -2.31 7.25
C VAL A 49 3.81 -3.08 8.34
N SER A 50 2.67 -3.66 7.99
CA SER A 50 1.95 -4.61 8.83
C SER A 50 1.98 -6.00 8.19
N ILE A 51 2.28 -7.01 8.99
CA ILE A 51 2.45 -8.40 8.54
C ILE A 51 1.51 -9.31 9.32
N ARG A 52 0.71 -10.11 8.60
CA ARG A 52 -0.25 -11.07 9.15
C ARG A 52 -0.05 -12.44 8.51
N HIS A 53 0.60 -13.36 9.22
CA HIS A 53 0.86 -14.69 8.67
C HIS A 53 -0.39 -15.59 8.57
N HIS A 54 -1.42 -15.32 9.38
CA HIS A 54 -2.71 -16.04 9.36
C HIS A 54 -3.78 -15.39 8.48
N ALA A 55 -3.45 -14.32 7.75
CA ALA A 55 -4.37 -13.77 6.76
C ALA A 55 -4.84 -14.92 5.86
N THR A 56 -6.15 -15.18 5.84
CA THR A 56 -6.74 -16.30 5.11
C THR A 56 -6.66 -15.98 3.62
N ASP A 57 -5.50 -16.27 3.08
CA ASP A 57 -5.13 -16.00 1.71
C ASP A 57 -5.26 -17.28 0.89
N LYS A 58 -5.79 -17.16 -0.33
CA LYS A 58 -5.71 -18.23 -1.34
C LYS A 58 -4.52 -18.04 -2.28
N THR A 59 -3.89 -16.86 -2.25
CA THR A 59 -2.81 -16.47 -3.16
C THR A 59 -1.46 -17.05 -2.73
N TYR A 60 -1.15 -17.09 -1.43
CA TYR A 60 0.10 -17.63 -0.92
C TYR A 60 -0.10 -18.70 0.15
N GLN A 61 0.86 -19.62 0.29
CA GLN A 61 0.87 -20.59 1.38
C GLN A 61 0.97 -19.85 2.73
N PRO A 62 0.10 -20.19 3.71
CA PRO A 62 0.16 -19.61 5.04
C PRO A 62 1.41 -20.13 5.74
N ASP A 63 2.36 -19.23 5.97
CA ASP A 63 3.56 -19.52 6.74
C ASP A 63 4.13 -18.21 7.31
N SER A 64 5.02 -18.34 8.29
CA SER A 64 5.70 -17.23 8.91
C SER A 64 6.61 -16.51 7.92
N LEU A 65 6.58 -15.18 7.90
CA LEU A 65 7.48 -14.39 7.05
C LEU A 65 8.81 -14.06 7.75
N PHE A 66 8.85 -14.19 9.07
CA PHE A 66 10.05 -14.00 9.90
C PHE A 66 10.01 -14.94 11.13
N PRO A 67 11.14 -15.18 11.82
CA PRO A 67 11.16 -16.05 12.99
C PRO A 67 10.28 -15.53 14.13
N ASP A 68 9.71 -16.45 14.92
CA ASP A 68 8.94 -16.14 16.14
C ASP A 68 7.71 -15.23 15.91
N GLN A 69 7.13 -15.26 14.71
CA GLN A 69 5.90 -14.54 14.41
C GLN A 69 4.72 -15.15 15.19
N GLY A 70 4.23 -14.42 16.19
CA GLY A 70 3.02 -14.79 16.91
C GLY A 70 1.74 -14.63 16.07
N PHE A 71 0.60 -15.02 16.63
CA PHE A 71 -0.73 -14.95 15.98
C PHE A 71 -1.16 -13.51 15.64
N LEU A 72 -0.66 -12.53 16.40
CA LEU A 72 -1.04 -11.12 16.25
C LEU A 72 -0.37 -10.48 15.03
N PRO A 73 -1.04 -9.51 14.38
CA PRO A 73 -0.40 -8.66 13.39
C PRO A 73 0.83 -7.99 13.97
N VAL A 74 1.93 -8.02 13.22
CA VAL A 74 3.17 -7.32 13.60
C VAL A 74 3.30 -6.08 12.74
N GLU A 75 3.50 -4.94 13.40
CA GLU A 75 3.75 -3.66 12.78
C GLU A 75 5.23 -3.31 12.93
N ALA A 76 5.87 -2.88 11.85
CA ALA A 76 7.27 -2.50 11.83
C ALA A 76 7.47 -1.23 11.01
N LEU A 77 8.53 -0.49 11.32
CA LEU A 77 8.95 0.66 10.53
C LEU A 77 9.83 0.18 9.37
N ILE A 78 9.66 0.82 8.21
CA ILE A 78 10.43 0.50 7.02
C ILE A 78 11.67 1.39 6.97
N SER A 79 12.85 0.79 6.89
CA SER A 79 14.11 1.54 6.73
C SER A 79 14.42 1.80 5.25
N GLU A 80 14.16 0.82 4.39
CA GLU A 80 14.52 0.85 2.97
C GLU A 80 13.55 -0.04 2.19
N ILE A 81 13.22 0.38 0.96
CA ILE A 81 12.42 -0.40 0.01
C ILE A 81 13.17 -0.49 -1.29
N GLU A 82 13.42 -1.72 -1.72
CA GLU A 82 14.02 -1.99 -3.01
C GLU A 82 13.02 -2.71 -3.92
N VAL A 83 12.94 -2.26 -5.18
CA VAL A 83 12.11 -2.89 -6.20
C VAL A 83 13.00 -3.33 -7.35
N TRP A 84 13.11 -4.64 -7.53
CA TRP A 84 13.99 -5.26 -8.53
C TRP A 84 13.19 -5.68 -9.77
N GLY A 85 13.62 -5.22 -10.96
CA GLY A 85 13.03 -5.61 -12.24
C GLY A 85 13.97 -6.47 -13.07
N LEU A 86 13.50 -7.64 -13.52
CA LEU A 86 14.29 -8.60 -14.33
C LEU A 86 13.98 -8.51 -15.84
N GLY A 87 13.93 -7.29 -16.39
CA GLY A 87 13.42 -7.07 -17.76
C GLY A 87 14.46 -7.12 -18.90
N GLY A 88 15.75 -7.31 -18.61
CA GLY A 88 16.80 -7.29 -19.63
C GLY A 88 17.00 -5.93 -20.31
N LYS A 89 17.76 -5.90 -21.41
CA LYS A 89 18.17 -4.64 -22.08
C LYS A 89 16.99 -3.87 -22.68
N ALA A 90 16.07 -4.56 -23.35
CA ALA A 90 14.92 -3.94 -24.00
C ALA A 90 13.97 -3.26 -23.00
N ALA A 91 13.65 -3.93 -21.89
CA ALA A 91 12.82 -3.31 -20.85
C ALA A 91 13.55 -2.13 -20.17
N LYS A 92 14.88 -2.21 -20.02
CA LYS A 92 15.68 -1.10 -19.48
C LYS A 92 15.63 0.13 -20.39
N GLU A 93 15.67 -0.04 -21.71
CA GLU A 93 15.55 1.07 -22.67
C GLU A 93 14.18 1.75 -22.58
N VAL A 94 13.11 0.96 -22.49
CA VAL A 94 11.74 1.46 -22.30
C VAL A 94 11.57 2.17 -20.95
N GLN A 95 12.08 1.60 -19.86
CA GLN A 95 12.05 2.27 -18.55
C GLN A 95 12.87 3.56 -18.56
N SER A 96 14.01 3.57 -19.26
CA SER A 96 14.87 4.76 -19.36
C SER A 96 14.21 5.88 -20.16
N SER A 97 13.45 5.55 -21.21
CA SER A 97 12.70 6.56 -21.97
C SER A 97 11.58 7.17 -21.14
N TYR A 98 10.85 6.36 -20.35
CA TYR A 98 9.85 6.87 -19.41
C TYR A 98 10.47 7.73 -18.31
N LYS A 99 11.60 7.30 -17.73
CA LYS A 99 12.29 8.07 -16.70
C LYS A 99 12.78 9.42 -17.24
N LYS A 100 13.39 9.43 -18.43
CA LYS A 100 13.84 10.65 -19.08
C LYS A 100 12.69 11.62 -19.37
N ARG A 101 11.52 11.08 -19.73
CA ARG A 101 10.31 11.89 -19.93
C ARG A 101 9.85 12.57 -18.63
N GLU A 102 9.78 11.83 -17.53
CA GLU A 102 9.44 12.38 -16.21
C GLU A 102 10.46 13.41 -15.71
N GLU A 103 11.75 13.16 -15.93
CA GLU A 103 12.84 14.10 -15.57
C GLU A 103 12.71 15.42 -16.34
N LEU A 104 12.42 15.37 -17.65
CA LEU A 104 12.17 16.57 -18.47
C LEU A 104 10.95 17.34 -17.98
N PHE A 105 9.86 16.65 -17.65
CA PHE A 105 8.67 17.30 -17.07
C PHE A 105 8.95 17.92 -15.71
N THR A 106 9.75 17.27 -14.87
CA THR A 106 10.15 17.79 -13.55
C THR A 106 11.06 19.01 -13.69
N GLU A 107 12.03 18.98 -14.60
CA GLU A 107 12.90 20.12 -14.88
C GLU A 107 12.15 21.30 -15.50
N GLN A 108 11.22 21.05 -16.43
CA GLN A 108 10.37 22.10 -16.99
C GLN A 108 9.47 22.69 -15.90
N ARG A 109 8.83 21.87 -15.05
CA ARG A 109 8.06 22.37 -13.90
C ARG A 109 8.90 23.19 -12.92
N ARG A 110 10.20 22.88 -12.78
CA ARG A 110 11.13 23.66 -11.94
C ARG A 110 11.57 24.97 -12.60
N LYS A 111 11.63 25.03 -13.93
CA LYS A 111 12.11 26.18 -14.73
C LYS A 111 10.99 27.12 -15.19
N VAL A 112 9.74 26.65 -15.26
CA VAL A 112 8.60 27.45 -15.69
C VAL A 112 8.21 28.42 -14.58
N ASP A 113 8.66 29.67 -14.73
CA ASP A 113 8.09 30.84 -14.09
C ASP A 113 6.63 30.99 -14.55
N LEU A 114 5.70 31.42 -13.67
CA LEU A 114 4.25 31.44 -13.89
C LEU A 114 3.77 32.21 -15.13
N LYS A 115 4.66 32.91 -15.83
CA LYS A 115 4.34 33.77 -16.99
C LYS A 115 4.38 33.07 -18.35
N THR A 116 4.91 31.85 -18.46
CA THR A 116 5.14 31.19 -19.77
C THR A 116 4.15 30.07 -20.08
N PHE A 117 2.96 30.05 -19.47
CA PHE A 117 1.89 29.08 -19.77
C PHE A 117 1.20 29.29 -21.13
N GLY A 118 1.79 30.05 -22.04
CA GLY A 118 1.15 30.50 -23.29
C GLY A 118 1.54 29.75 -24.58
N SER A 119 2.50 28.81 -24.57
CA SER A 119 2.93 28.14 -25.80
C SER A 119 2.71 26.63 -25.73
N TRP A 120 1.62 26.19 -26.37
CA TRP A 120 1.31 24.78 -26.63
C TRP A 120 2.23 24.14 -27.69
N ASP A 121 3.13 24.93 -28.31
CA ASP A 121 4.02 24.48 -29.39
C ASP A 121 5.28 23.74 -28.90
N ASP A 122 5.63 23.82 -27.62
CA ASP A 122 6.80 23.13 -27.01
C ASP A 122 6.43 21.80 -26.33
N SER A 123 5.22 21.28 -26.54
CA SER A 123 4.78 20.04 -25.91
C SER A 123 5.51 18.82 -26.51
N PRO A 124 6.25 18.04 -25.69
CA PRO A 124 6.93 16.81 -26.16
C PRO A 124 5.96 15.67 -26.50
N GLU A 125 4.65 15.90 -26.46
CA GLU A 125 3.62 15.00 -27.00
C GLU A 125 3.48 15.08 -28.53
N LYS A 126 4.14 16.04 -29.19
CA LYS A 126 4.29 16.07 -30.65
C LYS A 126 5.28 14.98 -31.07
N ILE A 127 4.77 13.76 -31.26
CA ILE A 127 5.37 12.73 -32.13
C ILE A 127 4.43 12.53 -33.31
#